data_AF-A0A1V3L5J2-F1
#
_entry.id   AF-A0A1V3L5J2-F1
#
_cell.length_a   1.000
_cell.length_b   1.000
_cell.length_c   1.000
_cell.angle_alpha   90.00
_cell.angle_beta   90.00
_cell.angle_gamma   90.00
#
_symmetry.space_group_name_H-M   'P 1'
#
loop_
_entity.id
_entity.type
_entity.pdbx_description
1 polymer ?
#
loop_
_entity_poly.entity_id
_entity_poly.type
_entity_poly.pdbx_seq_one_letter_code
_entity_poly.pdbx_strand_id
1 'polypeptide(L)'
;MDQKIKSFVMALELFTKDADLMKVVALFPEDMNKRKVFYFKEMFITPENHLFYIVTSLFIDWAAEFSGQCDDKTSIFLDEIKDIFEFIDTDISLAEQQKVIDEVKVCLGSLSIPVRHLTKSEIQSLRESKRDAYYKMMAMN
;
A
#
# COMPACT_ATOMS: atom_id res chain seq x y z
N MET A 1 -6.19 -13.25 -7.23
CA MET A 1 -5.00 -12.39 -7.10
C MET A 1 -3.82 -13.11 -7.72
N ASP A 2 -3.25 -12.52 -8.77
CA ASP A 2 -2.06 -13.01 -9.50
C ASP A 2 -0.89 -13.27 -8.54
N GLN A 3 -0.05 -14.26 -8.85
CA GLN A 3 1.11 -14.61 -8.04
C GLN A 3 2.10 -13.44 -7.92
N LYS A 4 2.28 -12.63 -8.97
CA LYS A 4 3.15 -11.45 -8.95
C LYS A 4 2.62 -10.36 -8.03
N ILE A 5 1.30 -10.13 -8.04
CA ILE A 5 0.63 -9.17 -7.15
C ILE A 5 0.75 -9.62 -5.70
N LYS A 6 0.60 -10.92 -5.42
CA LYS A 6 0.82 -11.46 -4.06
C LYS A 6 2.24 -11.20 -3.58
N SER A 7 3.24 -11.41 -4.43
CA SER A 7 4.64 -11.10 -4.10
C SER A 7 4.87 -9.61 -3.83
N PHE A 8 4.26 -8.74 -4.62
CA PHE A 8 4.29 -7.29 -4.39
C PHE A 8 3.70 -6.91 -3.03
N VAL A 9 2.51 -7.44 -2.70
CA VAL A 9 1.84 -7.20 -1.41
C VAL A 9 2.68 -7.72 -0.25
N MET A 10 3.29 -8.91 -0.37
CA MET A 10 4.19 -9.44 0.66
C MET A 10 5.41 -8.55 0.89
N ALA A 11 5.98 -7.98 -0.17
CA ALA A 11 7.10 -7.05 -0.05
C ALA A 11 6.69 -5.74 0.65
N LEU A 12 5.51 -5.20 0.35
CA LEU A 12 4.94 -4.05 1.06
C LEU A 12 4.63 -4.35 2.53
N GLU A 13 4.10 -5.54 2.82
CA GLU A 13 3.88 -5.96 4.20
C GLU A 13 5.19 -6.05 4.99
N LEU A 14 6.28 -6.49 4.36
CA LEU A 14 7.59 -6.50 5.00
C LEU A 14 8.13 -5.07 5.20
N PHE A 15 8.01 -4.22 4.18
CA PHE A 15 8.38 -2.80 4.23
C PHE A 15 7.72 -2.05 5.41
N THR A 16 6.47 -2.37 5.72
CA THR A 16 5.75 -1.70 6.81
C THR A 16 6.05 -2.24 8.21
N LYS A 17 6.73 -3.39 8.32
CA LYS A 17 6.98 -4.11 9.58
C LYS A 17 8.44 -4.11 10.01
N ASP A 18 9.37 -4.15 9.06
CA ASP A 18 10.79 -4.33 9.33
C ASP A 18 11.56 -3.01 9.11
N ALA A 19 12.46 -2.69 10.03
CA ALA A 19 13.37 -1.55 9.89
C ALA A 19 14.49 -1.86 8.87
N ASP A 20 14.75 -3.15 8.59
CA ASP A 20 15.77 -3.57 7.64
C ASP A 20 15.24 -3.64 6.20
N LEU A 21 15.35 -2.50 5.52
CA LEU A 21 14.96 -2.35 4.11
C LEU A 21 15.74 -3.26 3.15
N MET A 22 16.91 -3.78 3.54
CA MET A 22 17.65 -4.72 2.68
C MET A 22 16.92 -6.06 2.53
N LYS A 23 16.10 -6.45 3.50
CA LYS A 23 15.25 -7.64 3.36
C LYS A 23 14.12 -7.42 2.37
N VAL A 24 13.57 -6.20 2.29
CA VAL A 24 12.59 -5.82 1.27
C VAL A 24 13.23 -5.88 -0.11
N VAL A 25 14.46 -5.37 -0.23
CA VAL A 25 15.23 -5.41 -1.47
C VAL A 25 15.40 -6.83 -2.00
N ALA A 26 15.58 -7.81 -1.11
CA ALA A 26 15.72 -9.22 -1.50
C ALA A 26 14.44 -9.84 -2.10
N LEU A 27 13.27 -9.22 -1.91
CA LEU A 27 11.99 -9.70 -2.44
C LEU A 27 11.67 -9.14 -3.83
N PHE A 28 12.41 -8.14 -4.30
CA PHE A 28 12.18 -7.58 -5.64
C PHE A 28 12.48 -8.61 -6.74
N PRO A 29 11.70 -8.63 -7.83
CA PRO A 29 11.96 -9.51 -8.96
C PRO A 29 13.27 -9.13 -9.67
N GLU A 30 13.79 -10.02 -10.50
CA GLU A 30 15.08 -9.86 -11.16
C GLU A 30 15.19 -8.54 -11.97
N ASP A 31 14.13 -8.15 -12.64
CA ASP A 31 14.12 -6.91 -13.43
C ASP A 31 14.20 -5.65 -12.56
N MET A 32 13.57 -5.66 -11.38
CA MET A 32 13.75 -4.59 -10.37
C MET A 32 15.15 -4.60 -9.78
N ASN A 33 15.77 -5.78 -9.61
CA ASN A 33 17.16 -5.87 -9.18
C ASN A 33 18.14 -5.28 -10.19
N LYS A 34 17.84 -5.33 -11.50
CA LYS A 34 18.66 -4.63 -12.52
C LYS A 34 18.55 -3.11 -12.34
N ARG A 35 17.34 -2.58 -12.09
CA ARG A 35 17.12 -1.15 -11.84
C ARG A 35 17.78 -0.69 -10.53
N LYS A 36 17.77 -1.52 -9.49
CA LYS A 36 18.51 -1.29 -8.25
C LYS A 36 19.99 -0.99 -8.49
N VAL A 37 20.63 -1.66 -9.45
CA VAL A 37 22.05 -1.42 -9.78
C VAL A 37 22.30 0.03 -10.17
N PHE A 38 21.38 0.66 -10.91
CA PHE A 38 21.49 2.08 -11.27
C PHE A 38 21.53 2.96 -10.01
N TYR A 39 20.62 2.76 -9.07
CA TYR A 39 20.62 3.52 -7.81
C TYR A 39 21.90 3.31 -6.99
N PHE A 40 22.34 2.06 -6.86
CA PHE A 40 23.46 1.70 -6.00
C PHE A 40 24.85 2.02 -6.58
N LYS A 41 24.98 2.13 -7.90
CA LYS A 41 26.28 2.34 -8.55
C LYS A 41 26.41 3.70 -9.23
N GLU A 42 25.31 4.25 -9.74
CA GLU A 42 25.35 5.43 -10.62
C GLU A 42 24.76 6.67 -9.93
N MET A 43 23.76 6.52 -9.07
CA MET A 43 23.04 7.67 -8.49
C MET A 43 23.60 8.15 -7.15
N PHE A 44 24.01 7.24 -6.26
CA PHE A 44 24.45 7.58 -4.90
C PHE A 44 25.87 7.10 -4.61
N ILE A 45 26.63 7.92 -3.89
CA ILE A 45 27.95 7.56 -3.34
C ILE A 45 27.79 6.61 -2.14
N THR A 46 26.74 6.81 -1.33
CA THR A 46 26.39 5.99 -0.15
C THR A 46 24.92 5.57 -0.22
N PRO A 47 24.55 4.58 -1.05
CA PRO A 47 23.16 4.19 -1.28
C PRO A 47 22.46 3.67 -0.02
N GLU A 48 23.20 3.18 0.98
CA GLU A 48 22.66 2.73 2.26
C GLU A 48 21.92 3.85 3.00
N ASN A 49 22.38 5.10 2.85
CA ASN A 49 21.76 6.28 3.45
C ASN A 49 20.47 6.70 2.75
N HIS A 50 20.21 6.19 1.54
CA HIS A 50 19.06 6.53 0.72
C HIS A 50 18.16 5.31 0.46
N LEU A 51 18.30 4.24 1.25
CA LEU A 51 17.56 2.99 1.06
C LEU A 51 16.05 3.18 1.03
N PHE A 52 15.51 4.10 1.84
CA PHE A 52 14.07 4.37 1.85
C PHE A 52 13.61 4.88 0.48
N TYR A 53 14.27 5.92 -0.05
CA TYR A 53 14.01 6.46 -1.38
C TYR A 53 14.18 5.41 -2.49
N ILE A 54 15.26 4.61 -2.43
CA ILE A 54 15.52 3.59 -3.44
C ILE A 54 14.43 2.52 -3.43
N VAL A 55 14.04 2.04 -2.26
CA VAL A 55 13.00 1.00 -2.12
C VAL A 55 11.66 1.50 -2.61
N THR A 56 11.25 2.72 -2.25
CA THR A 56 9.97 3.29 -2.68
C THR A 56 9.95 3.56 -4.18
N SER A 57 11.07 4.02 -4.76
CA SER A 57 11.21 4.16 -6.22
C SER A 57 11.06 2.82 -6.95
N LEU A 58 11.67 1.75 -6.43
CA LEU A 58 11.53 0.41 -7.00
C LEU A 58 10.11 -0.15 -6.87
N PHE A 59 9.37 0.22 -5.82
CA PHE A 59 7.95 -0.14 -5.72
C PHE A 59 7.10 0.58 -6.77
N ILE A 60 7.36 1.86 -7.07
CA ILE A 60 6.66 2.58 -8.15
C ILE A 60 6.88 1.87 -9.49
N ASP A 61 8.14 1.54 -9.78
CA ASP A 61 8.51 0.84 -11.00
C ASP A 61 7.83 -0.53 -11.11
N TRP A 62 7.81 -1.29 -10.00
CA TRP A 62 7.15 -2.59 -9.97
C TRP A 62 5.63 -2.47 -10.11
N ALA A 63 5.00 -1.47 -9.45
CA ALA A 63 3.57 -1.21 -9.58
C ALA A 63 3.17 -0.87 -11.02
N ALA A 64 4.00 -0.13 -11.74
CA ALA A 64 3.77 0.23 -13.14
C ALA A 64 3.74 -0.99 -14.08
N GLU A 65 4.45 -2.08 -13.76
CA GLU A 65 4.44 -3.31 -14.57
C GLU A 65 3.07 -4.01 -14.58
N PHE A 66 2.20 -3.72 -13.61
CA PHE A 66 0.87 -4.30 -13.50
C PHE A 66 -0.21 -3.51 -14.24
N SER A 67 0.13 -2.37 -14.85
CA SER A 67 -0.84 -1.53 -15.57
C SER A 67 -1.59 -2.33 -16.64
N GLY A 68 -2.92 -2.31 -16.58
CA GLY A 68 -3.80 -3.03 -17.50
C GLY A 68 -3.88 -4.55 -17.31
N GLN A 69 -3.26 -5.11 -16.25
CA GLN A 69 -3.24 -6.56 -15.98
C GLN A 69 -4.01 -6.96 -14.70
N CYS A 70 -4.70 -6.00 -14.06
CA CYS A 70 -5.31 -6.15 -12.75
C CYS A 70 -6.82 -5.86 -12.77
N ASP A 71 -7.54 -6.36 -11.76
CA ASP A 71 -8.90 -5.91 -11.49
C ASP A 71 -8.92 -4.46 -10.97
N ASP A 72 -10.08 -3.79 -11.07
CA ASP A 72 -10.25 -2.38 -10.69
C ASP A 72 -9.79 -2.11 -9.24
N LYS A 73 -10.10 -3.03 -8.32
CA LYS A 73 -9.72 -2.90 -6.90
C LYS A 73 -8.20 -2.86 -6.75
N THR A 74 -7.51 -3.77 -7.43
CA THR A 74 -6.05 -3.87 -7.37
C THR A 74 -5.41 -2.71 -8.11
N SER A 75 -5.99 -2.24 -9.23
CA SER A 75 -5.51 -1.04 -9.92
C SER A 75 -5.55 0.19 -9.01
N ILE A 76 -6.69 0.43 -8.35
CA ILE A 76 -6.84 1.55 -7.41
C ILE A 76 -5.79 1.47 -6.30
N PHE A 77 -5.61 0.29 -5.70
CA PHE A 77 -4.59 0.08 -4.68
C PHE A 77 -3.18 0.39 -5.19
N LEU A 78 -2.83 -0.05 -6.41
CA LEU A 78 -1.51 0.21 -6.99
C LEU A 78 -1.29 1.69 -7.27
N ASP A 79 -2.32 2.39 -7.72
CA ASP A 79 -2.25 3.84 -7.95
C ASP A 79 -2.09 4.61 -6.62
N GLU A 80 -2.83 4.24 -5.58
CA GLU A 80 -2.66 4.82 -4.23
C GLU A 80 -1.22 4.63 -3.71
N ILE A 81 -0.65 3.43 -3.87
CA ILE A 81 0.74 3.16 -3.45
C ILE A 81 1.73 4.02 -4.23
N LYS A 82 1.52 4.21 -5.53
CA LYS A 82 2.38 5.07 -6.36
C LYS A 82 2.29 6.52 -5.90
N ASP A 83 1.08 7.04 -5.66
CA ASP A 83 0.86 8.41 -5.23
C ASP A 83 1.56 8.69 -3.88
N ILE A 84 1.52 7.74 -2.94
CA ILE A 84 2.23 7.86 -1.66
C ILE A 84 3.75 7.94 -1.87
N PHE A 85 4.30 7.18 -2.82
CA PHE A 85 5.74 7.07 -3.03
C PHE A 85 6.34 8.12 -3.96
N GLU A 86 5.55 8.70 -4.88
CA GLU A 86 6.03 9.61 -5.95
C GLU A 86 6.74 10.86 -5.40
N PHE A 87 6.34 11.34 -4.21
CA PHE A 87 6.83 12.57 -3.63
C PHE A 87 7.92 12.38 -2.55
N ILE A 88 8.47 11.18 -2.43
CA ILE A 88 9.53 10.89 -1.45
C ILE A 88 10.86 11.43 -1.97
N ASP A 89 11.51 12.28 -1.18
CA ASP A 89 12.86 12.78 -1.45
C ASP A 89 13.94 11.90 -0.80
N THR A 90 15.15 12.04 -1.28
CA THR A 90 16.39 11.42 -0.84
C THR A 90 16.83 11.82 0.57
N ASP A 91 16.35 12.95 1.10
CA ASP A 91 16.65 13.49 2.43
C ASP A 91 15.48 13.37 3.44
N ILE A 92 14.47 12.55 3.11
CA ILE A 92 13.29 12.31 3.93
C ILE A 92 13.63 11.97 5.39
N SER A 93 13.02 12.71 6.33
CA SER A 93 13.26 12.53 7.76
C SER A 93 12.62 11.24 8.29
N LEU A 94 13.12 10.71 9.41
CA LEU A 94 12.55 9.52 10.05
C LEU A 94 11.06 9.68 10.39
N ALA A 95 10.63 10.90 10.75
CA ALA A 95 9.22 11.18 11.05
C ALA A 95 8.35 11.12 9.80
N GLU A 96 8.85 11.57 8.65
CA GLU A 96 8.16 11.47 7.37
C GLU A 96 8.15 10.04 6.83
N GLN A 97 9.26 9.31 6.97
CA GLN A 97 9.31 7.88 6.66
C GLN A 97 8.25 7.10 7.43
N GLN A 98 8.07 7.40 8.73
CA GLN A 98 7.04 6.77 9.55
C GLN A 98 5.62 7.10 9.05
N LYS A 99 5.36 8.35 8.63
CA LYS A 99 4.06 8.72 8.04
C LYS A 99 3.77 7.94 6.77
N VAL A 100 4.74 7.85 5.86
CA VAL A 100 4.65 7.05 4.63
C VAL A 100 4.32 5.60 4.97
N ILE A 101 5.04 5.01 5.93
CA ILE A 101 4.79 3.63 6.37
C ILE A 101 3.35 3.45 6.87
N ASP A 102 2.83 4.40 7.65
CA ASP A 102 1.48 4.31 8.19
C ASP A 102 0.40 4.49 7.12
N GLU A 103 0.63 5.35 6.12
CA GLU A 103 -0.24 5.48 4.94
C GLU A 103 -0.27 4.18 4.12
N VAL A 104 0.89 3.55 3.88
CA VAL A 104 0.95 2.25 3.20
C VAL A 104 0.20 1.16 3.98
N LYS A 105 0.28 1.15 5.31
CA LYS A 105 -0.50 0.20 6.13
C LYS A 105 -2.01 0.39 5.95
N VAL A 106 -2.47 1.63 5.80
CA VAL A 106 -3.89 1.92 5.53
C VAL A 106 -4.31 1.33 4.18
N CYS A 107 -3.50 1.51 3.13
CA CYS A 107 -3.74 0.92 1.81
C CYS A 107 -3.71 -0.62 1.84
N LEU A 108 -2.79 -1.25 2.59
CA LEU A 108 -2.78 -2.70 2.77
C LEU A 108 -4.04 -3.20 3.50
N GLY A 109 -4.55 -2.41 4.45
CA GLY A 109 -5.84 -2.62 5.10
C GLY A 109 -7.01 -2.62 4.11
N SER A 110 -7.04 -1.68 3.16
CA SER A 110 -8.13 -1.59 2.16
C SER A 110 -8.11 -2.77 1.17
N LEU A 111 -6.94 -3.31 0.85
CA LEU A 111 -6.80 -4.50 0.02
C LEU A 111 -7.33 -5.77 0.71
N SER A 112 -7.06 -5.90 2.02
CA SER A 112 -7.46 -7.03 2.86
C SER A 112 -8.89 -6.97 3.39
N ILE A 113 -9.52 -5.78 3.40
CA ILE A 113 -10.95 -5.66 3.64
C ILE A 113 -11.68 -6.07 2.35
N PRO A 114 -12.37 -7.23 2.30
CA PRO A 114 -13.45 -7.36 1.36
C PRO A 114 -14.44 -6.28 1.79
N VAL A 115 -14.65 -5.26 0.96
CA VAL A 115 -15.88 -4.48 1.08
C VAL A 115 -16.97 -5.49 0.75
N ARG A 116 -17.50 -6.14 1.80
CA ARG A 116 -18.70 -6.94 1.71
C ARG A 116 -19.76 -5.95 1.27
N HIS A 117 -20.09 -5.96 -0.02
CA HIS A 117 -21.30 -5.31 -0.48
C HIS A 117 -22.42 -5.91 0.35
N LEU A 118 -22.93 -5.14 1.30
CA LEU A 118 -24.10 -5.52 2.06
C LEU A 118 -25.17 -5.83 1.02
N THR A 119 -25.69 -7.05 1.09
CA THR A 119 -26.82 -7.44 0.25
C THR A 119 -27.98 -6.47 0.49
N LYS A 120 -28.89 -6.32 -0.47
CA LYS A 120 -30.04 -5.42 -0.31
C LYS A 120 -30.82 -5.70 0.98
N SER A 121 -30.90 -6.96 1.41
CA SER A 121 -31.49 -7.36 2.68
C SER A 121 -30.71 -6.88 3.90
N GLU A 122 -29.38 -6.94 3.89
CA GLU A 122 -28.56 -6.46 5.00
C GLU A 122 -28.58 -4.93 5.12
N ILE A 123 -28.59 -4.21 3.98
CA ILE A 123 -28.79 -2.76 3.95
C ILE A 123 -30.17 -2.40 4.52
N GLN A 124 -31.19 -3.18 4.20
CA GLN A 124 -32.54 -2.97 4.68
C GLN A 124 -32.64 -3.19 6.20
N SER A 125 -32.07 -4.29 6.72
CA SER A 125 -32.03 -4.57 8.16
C SER A 125 -31.30 -3.49 8.94
N LEU A 126 -30.22 -2.93 8.41
CA LEU A 126 -29.49 -1.81 9.03
C LEU A 126 -30.32 -0.52 9.05
N ARG A 127 -31.07 -0.23 7.98
CA ARG A 127 -31.98 0.93 7.92
C ARG A 127 -33.13 0.81 8.92
N GLU A 128 -33.69 -0.38 9.07
CA GLU A 128 -34.76 -0.69 10.03
C GLU A 128 -34.24 -0.60 11.47
N SER A 129 -33.09 -1.20 11.77
CA SER A 129 -32.44 -1.11 13.09
C SER A 129 -32.14 0.33 13.50
N LYS A 130 -31.64 1.16 12.57
CA LYS A 130 -31.39 2.58 12.82
C LYS A 130 -32.67 3.37 13.06
N ARG A 131 -33.73 3.06 12.32
CA ARG A 131 -35.06 3.67 12.47
C ARG A 131 -35.67 3.32 13.84
N ASP A 132 -35.58 2.06 14.25
CA ASP A 132 -36.08 1.61 15.55
C ASP A 132 -35.30 2.22 16.71
N ALA A 133 -33.97 2.32 16.58
CA ALA A 133 -33.14 2.98 17.59
C ALA A 133 -33.52 4.47 17.76
N TYR A 134 -33.76 5.16 16.64
CA TYR A 134 -34.24 6.55 16.65
C TYR A 134 -35.60 6.70 17.33
N TYR A 135 -36.56 5.84 17.00
CA TYR A 135 -37.88 5.88 17.63
C TYR A 135 -37.86 5.54 19.12
N LYS A 136 -37.02 4.58 19.54
CA LYS A 136 -36.81 4.29 20.97
C LYS A 136 -36.22 5.48 21.72
N MET A 137 -35.28 6.20 21.11
CA MET A 137 -34.69 7.41 21.69
C MET A 137 -35.72 8.54 21.81
N MET A 138 -36.59 8.70 20.80
CA MET A 138 -37.68 9.68 20.83
C MET A 138 -38.80 9.33 21.80
N ALA A 139 -39.04 8.05 22.08
CA ALA A 139 -40.04 7.59 23.05
C ALA A 139 -39.55 7.65 24.51
N MET A 140 -38.25 7.87 24.72
CA MET A 140 -37.61 8.04 26.04
C MET A 140 -37.41 9.52 26.42
N ASN A 141 -37.75 10.45 25.52
CA ASN A 141 -37.84 11.90 25.76
C ASN A 141 -39.30 12.32 25.92
#